data_AF-A0A940KJL6-F1
#
_entry.id   AF-A0A940KJL6-F1
#
_cell.length_a   1.000
_cell.length_b   1.000
_cell.length_c   1.000
_cell.angle_alpha   90.00
_cell.angle_beta   90.00
_cell.angle_gamma   90.00
#
_symmetry.space_group_name_H-M   'P 1'
#
loop_
_entity.id
_entity.type
_entity.pdbx_description
1 polymer ?
#
loop_
_entity_poly.entity_id
_entity_poly.type
_entity_poly.pdbx_seq_one_letter_code
_entity_poly.pdbx_strand_id
1 'polypeptide(L)'
;MKKSTSIILVTALLVMGTGCTKFDENFNVDPNLPTKASNAQLLTYTINQIPAAIEASAGILYTQQWAEKPYTDVSRYTVVNYDFYWLYSGALMNLKTILDTKDFNIADGSKENQLAVSRILRAWFFWHMTDRWGDIPYNDALMGRENFTPAYNSQKDIYYDLLKELKEAAAQIDEGADPVTGDILFNGDMANWKKFANSMRLLMALRLSKIDAAKGKAEFADVADDPLMT
;
A
#
# COMPACT_ATOMS: atom_id res chain seq x y z
N MET A 1 -59.79 17.85 45.73
CA MET A 1 -58.83 18.45 44.77
C MET A 1 -57.39 17.99 45.00
N LYS A 2 -56.79 18.12 46.21
CA LYS A 2 -55.38 17.71 46.45
C LYS A 2 -55.05 16.22 46.15
N LYS A 3 -55.99 15.29 46.35
CA LYS A 3 -55.77 13.85 46.07
C LYS A 3 -55.75 13.50 44.57
N SER A 4 -56.48 14.23 43.71
CA SER A 4 -56.45 13.97 42.25
C SER A 4 -55.20 14.55 41.60
N THR A 5 -54.68 15.68 42.11
CA THR A 5 -53.42 16.28 41.64
C THR A 5 -52.20 15.41 41.96
N SER A 6 -52.16 14.75 43.13
CA SER A 6 -51.08 13.79 43.46
C SER A 6 -51.11 12.53 42.59
N ILE A 7 -52.29 12.01 42.24
CA ILE A 7 -52.41 10.84 41.36
C ILE A 7 -51.95 11.19 39.94
N ILE A 8 -52.29 12.37 39.43
CA ILE A 8 -51.84 12.86 38.12
C ILE A 8 -50.32 13.04 38.10
N LEU A 9 -49.72 13.59 39.18
CA LEU A 9 -48.26 13.75 39.26
C LEU A 9 -47.51 12.40 39.30
N VAL A 10 -48.03 11.42 40.05
CA VAL A 10 -47.41 10.09 40.15
C VAL A 10 -47.53 9.34 38.82
N THR A 11 -48.67 9.46 38.13
CA THR A 11 -48.87 8.84 36.81
C THR A 11 -48.00 9.49 35.74
N ALA A 12 -47.84 10.82 35.78
CA ALA A 12 -46.92 11.53 34.88
C ALA A 12 -45.44 11.16 35.12
N LEU A 13 -45.04 10.91 36.38
CA LEU A 13 -43.68 10.45 36.71
C LEU A 13 -43.42 9.02 36.21
N LEU A 14 -44.41 8.14 36.25
CA LEU A 14 -44.32 6.75 35.74
C LEU A 14 -44.22 6.67 34.22
N VAL A 15 -44.79 7.64 33.49
CA VAL A 15 -44.70 7.71 32.01
C VAL A 15 -43.34 8.22 31.53
N MET A 16 -42.59 8.97 32.35
CA MET A 16 -41.22 9.41 32.01
C MET A 16 -40.17 8.30 32.13
N GLY A 17 -40.52 7.15 32.73
CA GLY A 17 -39.62 6.00 32.89
C GLY A 17 -39.52 5.08 31.66
N THR A 18 -40.34 5.29 30.62
CA THR A 18 -40.31 4.52 29.36
C THR A 18 -39.52 5.25 28.26
N GLY A 19 -38.56 6.08 28.66
CA GLY A 19 -37.57 6.66 27.75
C GLY A 19 -36.82 5.56 26.99
N CYS A 20 -36.62 5.78 25.68
CA CYS A 20 -36.07 4.82 24.74
C CYS A 20 -34.71 4.25 25.21
N THR A 21 -34.70 3.02 25.73
CA THR A 21 -33.48 2.21 25.89
C THR A 21 -33.19 1.35 24.67
N LYS A 22 -33.81 1.64 23.51
CA LYS A 22 -33.58 0.91 22.25
C LYS A 22 -32.32 1.40 21.51
N PHE A 23 -31.26 1.71 22.23
CA PHE A 23 -29.94 1.77 21.63
C PHE A 23 -29.39 0.35 21.70
N ASP A 24 -29.63 -0.40 20.63
CA ASP A 24 -28.91 -1.62 20.31
C ASP A 24 -27.39 -1.32 20.41
N GLU A 25 -26.60 -2.26 20.95
CA GLU A 25 -25.14 -2.15 21.08
C GLU A 25 -24.45 -1.83 19.73
N ASN A 26 -25.14 -2.05 18.62
CA ASN A 26 -24.72 -1.78 17.25
C ASN A 26 -25.17 -0.41 16.70
N PHE A 27 -25.71 0.50 17.51
CA PHE A 27 -26.11 1.84 17.02
C PHE A 27 -24.95 2.65 16.41
N ASN A 28 -23.72 2.39 16.86
CA ASN A 28 -22.49 2.99 16.33
C ASN A 28 -21.75 2.09 15.33
N VAL A 29 -22.33 0.95 14.94
CA VAL A 29 -21.78 0.09 13.89
C VAL A 29 -22.40 0.55 12.57
N ASP A 30 -21.61 1.20 11.73
CA ASP A 30 -22.05 1.59 10.39
C ASP A 30 -22.26 0.31 9.55
N PRO A 31 -23.50 -0.03 9.16
CA PRO A 31 -23.77 -1.24 8.39
C PRO A 31 -23.21 -1.17 6.96
N ASN A 32 -22.77 0.00 6.50
CA ASN A 32 -22.20 0.20 5.17
C ASN A 32 -20.67 0.06 5.16
N LEU A 33 -20.03 -0.05 6.32
CA LEU A 33 -18.58 -0.22 6.43
C LEU A 33 -18.23 -1.65 6.86
N PRO A 34 -17.29 -2.32 6.18
CA PRO A 34 -16.83 -3.63 6.63
C PRO A 34 -16.19 -3.50 8.01
N THR A 35 -16.62 -4.34 8.94
CA THR A 35 -16.12 -4.37 10.33
C THR A 35 -14.68 -4.88 10.43
N LYS A 36 -14.18 -5.56 9.40
CA LYS A 36 -12.78 -5.97 9.23
C LYS A 36 -12.35 -5.75 7.78
N ALA A 37 -11.15 -5.19 7.60
CA ALA A 37 -10.57 -5.07 6.27
C ALA A 37 -10.19 -6.46 5.72
N SER A 38 -10.55 -6.74 4.46
CA SER A 38 -10.14 -7.97 3.77
C SER A 38 -8.80 -7.77 3.08
N ASN A 39 -7.83 -8.67 3.32
CA ASN A 39 -6.53 -8.63 2.66
C ASN A 39 -6.67 -8.63 1.13
N ALA A 40 -7.57 -9.46 0.60
CA ALA A 40 -7.85 -9.52 -0.84
C ALA A 40 -8.35 -8.18 -1.40
N GLN A 41 -9.25 -7.49 -0.68
CA GLN A 41 -9.76 -6.18 -1.10
C GLN A 41 -8.70 -5.08 -1.01
N LEU A 42 -7.91 -5.07 0.07
CA LEU A 42 -6.79 -4.16 0.25
C LEU A 42 -5.74 -4.35 -0.84
N LEU A 43 -5.46 -5.60 -1.22
CA LEU A 43 -4.55 -5.96 -2.31
C LEU A 43 -5.09 -5.50 -3.66
N THR A 44 -6.36 -5.80 -3.97
CA THR A 44 -7.04 -5.37 -5.20
C THR A 44 -6.96 -3.85 -5.35
N TYR A 45 -7.30 -3.11 -4.29
CA TYR A 45 -7.21 -1.65 -4.29
C TYR A 45 -5.78 -1.18 -4.59
N THR A 46 -4.80 -1.77 -3.91
CA THR A 46 -3.39 -1.40 -4.04
C THR A 46 -2.89 -1.58 -5.48
N ILE A 47 -3.19 -2.72 -6.10
CA ILE A 47 -2.81 -2.99 -7.49
C ILE A 47 -3.50 -2.01 -8.44
N ASN A 48 -4.76 -1.66 -8.18
CA ASN A 48 -5.50 -0.67 -8.97
C ASN A 48 -4.92 0.76 -8.86
N GLN A 49 -4.07 1.05 -7.88
CA GLN A 49 -3.36 2.33 -7.78
C GLN A 49 -2.07 2.39 -8.62
N ILE A 50 -1.59 1.26 -9.14
CA ILE A 50 -0.35 1.21 -9.95
C ILE A 50 -0.40 2.17 -11.14
N PRO A 51 -1.46 2.20 -11.98
CA PRO A 51 -1.54 3.15 -13.08
C PRO A 51 -1.36 4.60 -12.63
N ALA A 52 -2.08 5.05 -11.60
CA ALA A 52 -1.96 6.41 -11.09
C ALA A 52 -0.56 6.72 -10.52
N ALA A 53 0.16 5.72 -9.99
CA ALA A 53 1.51 5.89 -9.46
C ALA A 53 2.58 6.07 -10.55
N ILE A 54 2.36 5.50 -11.75
CA ILE A 54 3.26 5.64 -12.91
C ILE A 54 2.77 6.61 -13.98
N GLU A 55 1.48 6.94 -13.98
CA GLU A 55 0.87 7.87 -14.94
C GLU A 55 1.33 9.28 -14.63
N ALA A 56 2.50 9.60 -15.18
CA ALA A 56 3.05 10.93 -15.18
C ALA A 56 2.97 11.45 -16.60
N SER A 57 1.96 12.30 -16.88
CA SER A 57 2.00 13.21 -18.02
C SER A 57 3.36 13.91 -18.11
N ALA A 58 3.96 14.23 -16.96
CA ALA A 58 5.33 14.74 -16.89
C ALA A 58 6.40 13.80 -17.47
N GLY A 59 6.36 12.50 -17.19
CA GLY A 59 7.37 11.56 -17.69
C GLY A 59 7.39 11.47 -19.21
N ILE A 60 6.21 11.39 -19.84
CA ILE A 60 6.08 11.33 -21.30
C ILE A 60 6.48 12.65 -21.99
N LEU A 61 6.27 13.79 -21.31
CA LEU A 61 6.68 15.11 -21.79
C LEU A 61 8.19 15.34 -21.62
N TYR A 62 8.78 14.94 -20.48
CA TYR A 62 10.22 15.10 -20.20
C TYR A 62 11.08 14.20 -21.08
N THR A 63 10.56 13.04 -21.47
CA THR A 63 11.19 12.16 -22.47
C THR A 63 10.90 12.58 -23.91
N GLN A 64 10.19 13.71 -24.11
CA GLN A 64 9.87 14.31 -25.40
C GLN A 64 9.10 13.40 -26.35
N GLN A 65 8.37 12.42 -25.81
CA GLN A 65 7.48 11.58 -26.61
C GLN A 65 6.25 12.37 -27.05
N TRP A 66 5.74 13.27 -26.20
CA TRP A 66 4.65 14.21 -26.49
C TRP A 66 5.02 15.66 -26.14
N ALA A 67 4.17 16.60 -26.54
CA ALA A 67 4.23 18.00 -26.13
C ALA A 67 2.81 18.53 -25.86
N GLU A 68 2.66 19.35 -24.82
CA GLU A 68 1.39 20.00 -24.51
C GLU A 68 1.09 21.13 -25.50
N LYS A 69 -0.22 21.38 -25.73
CA LYS A 69 -0.69 22.46 -26.63
C LYS A 69 -1.26 23.66 -25.87
N PRO A 70 -2.36 23.54 -25.08
CA PRO A 70 -2.93 24.69 -24.37
C PRO A 70 -2.30 24.94 -22.99
N TYR A 71 -1.98 23.88 -22.24
CA TYR A 71 -1.46 23.95 -20.88
C TYR A 71 -0.03 23.46 -20.87
N THR A 72 0.93 24.36 -21.11
CA THR A 72 2.33 23.98 -21.39
C THR A 72 3.22 23.92 -20.15
N ASP A 73 2.64 23.95 -18.96
CA ASP A 73 3.39 24.12 -17.71
C ASP A 73 4.40 22.99 -17.49
N VAL A 74 3.98 21.75 -17.70
CA VAL A 74 4.85 20.59 -17.54
C VAL A 74 5.91 20.57 -18.64
N SER A 75 5.52 20.80 -19.89
CA SER A 75 6.42 20.88 -21.06
C SER A 75 7.47 21.99 -20.94
N ARG A 76 7.19 23.03 -20.15
CA ARG A 76 8.08 24.17 -19.89
C ARG A 76 8.80 24.07 -18.54
N TYR A 77 8.71 22.93 -17.86
CA TYR A 77 9.35 22.68 -16.56
C TYR A 77 8.95 23.69 -15.47
N THR A 78 7.73 24.24 -15.53
CA THR A 78 7.26 25.20 -14.50
C THR A 78 6.72 24.50 -13.26
N VAL A 79 6.31 23.24 -13.38
CA VAL A 79 5.92 22.40 -12.24
C VAL A 79 7.18 21.92 -11.51
N VAL A 80 7.32 22.33 -10.26
CA VAL A 80 8.49 22.03 -9.41
C VAL A 80 8.19 21.13 -8.21
N ASN A 81 6.90 20.92 -7.91
CA ASN A 81 6.47 20.10 -6.77
C ASN A 81 5.44 19.07 -7.23
N TYR A 82 5.58 17.85 -6.72
CA TYR A 82 4.62 16.77 -6.91
C TYR A 82 4.24 16.18 -5.56
N ASP A 83 2.95 16.14 -5.27
CA ASP A 83 2.44 15.47 -4.07
C ASP A 83 2.57 13.95 -4.20
N PHE A 84 2.96 13.33 -3.10
CA PHE A 84 3.01 11.88 -2.93
C PHE A 84 2.25 11.39 -1.70
N TYR A 85 1.57 12.30 -0.97
CA TYR A 85 0.89 11.96 0.27
C TYR A 85 -0.18 10.87 0.06
N TRP A 86 -0.88 10.92 -1.07
CA TRP A 86 -1.89 9.94 -1.44
C TRP A 86 -1.35 8.49 -1.54
N LEU A 87 -0.06 8.31 -1.85
CA LEU A 87 0.58 6.99 -1.87
C LEU A 87 0.73 6.42 -0.45
N TYR A 88 1.09 7.28 0.52
CA TYR A 88 1.21 6.91 1.93
C TYR A 88 -0.15 6.64 2.58
N SER A 89 -1.16 7.47 2.29
CA SER A 89 -2.50 7.32 2.87
C SER A 89 -3.35 6.25 2.18
N GLY A 90 -3.00 5.85 0.95
CA GLY A 90 -3.67 4.81 0.19
C GLY A 90 -2.89 3.49 0.16
N ALA A 91 -2.26 3.22 -0.98
CA ALA A 91 -1.63 1.93 -1.30
C ALA A 91 -0.66 1.43 -0.21
N LEU A 92 0.24 2.29 0.28
CA LEU A 92 1.23 1.89 1.29
C LEU A 92 0.59 1.57 2.65
N MET A 93 -0.47 2.29 3.05
CA MET A 93 -1.18 2.00 4.29
C MET A 93 -1.96 0.68 4.20
N ASN A 94 -2.55 0.39 3.04
CA ASN A 94 -3.23 -0.89 2.81
C ASN A 94 -2.24 -2.05 2.89
N LEU A 95 -1.08 -1.92 2.26
CA LEU A 95 0.00 -2.91 2.35
C LEU A 95 0.51 -3.09 3.78
N LYS A 96 0.73 -1.99 4.52
CA LYS A 96 1.07 -2.08 5.94
C LYS A 96 0.00 -2.84 6.74
N THR A 97 -1.28 -2.56 6.47
CA THR A 97 -2.39 -3.25 7.14
C THR A 97 -2.35 -4.76 6.88
N ILE A 98 -2.05 -5.20 5.66
CA ILE A 98 -1.89 -6.63 5.34
C ILE A 98 -0.67 -7.22 6.06
N LEU A 99 0.46 -6.51 6.07
CA LEU A 99 1.71 -6.96 6.70
C LEU A 99 1.60 -7.07 8.24
N ASP A 100 0.79 -6.23 8.87
CA ASP A 100 0.60 -6.22 10.33
C ASP A 100 -0.49 -7.17 10.81
N THR A 101 -1.37 -7.64 9.92
CA THR A 101 -2.45 -8.58 10.23
C THR A 101 -1.92 -9.83 10.94
N LYS A 102 -2.65 -10.28 11.96
CA LYS A 102 -2.35 -11.52 12.70
C LYS A 102 -3.27 -12.68 12.29
N ASP A 103 -4.48 -12.35 11.85
CA ASP A 103 -5.53 -13.31 11.48
C ASP A 103 -5.65 -13.40 9.96
N PHE A 104 -4.76 -14.16 9.32
CA PHE A 104 -4.84 -14.38 7.87
C PHE A 104 -6.01 -15.29 7.51
N ASN A 105 -6.79 -14.87 6.51
CA ASN A 105 -7.80 -15.73 5.91
C ASN A 105 -7.11 -16.68 4.92
N ILE A 106 -7.08 -17.97 5.24
CA ILE A 106 -6.47 -19.00 4.38
C ILE A 106 -7.20 -19.19 3.05
N ALA A 107 -8.47 -18.78 2.96
CA ALA A 107 -9.20 -18.79 1.69
C ALA A 107 -8.69 -17.70 0.72
N ASP A 108 -7.90 -16.74 1.21
CA ASP A 108 -7.26 -15.70 0.40
C ASP A 108 -5.82 -16.08 -0.02
N GLY A 109 -5.43 -17.33 0.17
CA GLY A 109 -4.08 -17.86 -0.08
C GLY A 109 -3.27 -18.08 1.20
N SER A 110 -2.09 -18.69 1.09
CA SER A 110 -1.22 -18.90 2.25
C SER A 110 -0.76 -17.56 2.85
N LYS A 111 -0.52 -17.55 4.17
CA LYS A 111 0.03 -16.38 4.87
C LYS A 111 1.34 -15.93 4.22
N GLU A 112 2.20 -16.89 3.90
CA GLU A 112 3.51 -16.68 3.31
C GLU A 112 3.40 -15.94 1.97
N ASN A 113 2.48 -16.35 1.10
CA ASN A 113 2.28 -15.72 -0.20
C ASN A 113 1.58 -14.36 -0.10
N GLN A 114 0.56 -14.21 0.75
CA GLN A 114 -0.09 -12.91 0.98
C GLN A 114 0.92 -11.85 1.47
N LEU A 115 1.81 -12.25 2.38
CA LEU A 115 2.91 -11.41 2.85
C LEU A 115 3.93 -11.13 1.74
N ALA A 116 4.37 -12.14 1.00
CA ALA A 116 5.35 -11.97 -0.07
C ALA A 116 4.86 -10.99 -1.15
N VAL A 117 3.63 -11.14 -1.64
CA VAL A 117 3.00 -10.22 -2.61
C VAL A 117 2.97 -8.79 -2.05
N SER A 118 2.58 -8.64 -0.78
CA SER A 118 2.48 -7.32 -0.15
C SER A 118 3.85 -6.66 0.05
N ARG A 119 4.89 -7.42 0.39
CA ARG A 119 6.29 -6.95 0.46
C ARG A 119 6.78 -6.49 -0.92
N ILE A 120 6.53 -7.27 -1.96
CA ILE A 120 6.93 -6.97 -3.35
C ILE A 120 6.26 -5.69 -3.84
N LEU A 121 4.96 -5.54 -3.63
CA LEU A 121 4.23 -4.31 -3.99
C LEU A 121 4.71 -3.10 -3.20
N ARG A 122 4.94 -3.25 -1.89
CA ARG A 122 5.47 -2.17 -1.06
C ARG A 122 6.83 -1.70 -1.58
N ALA A 123 7.70 -2.64 -1.93
CA ALA A 123 9.00 -2.35 -2.53
C ALA A 123 8.87 -1.64 -3.89
N TRP A 124 7.93 -2.08 -4.74
CA TRP A 124 7.65 -1.42 -6.01
C TRP A 124 7.23 0.05 -5.82
N PHE A 125 6.30 0.33 -4.90
CA PHE A 125 5.87 1.70 -4.64
C PHE A 125 7.03 2.57 -4.15
N PHE A 126 7.80 2.10 -3.16
CA PHE A 126 8.94 2.87 -2.65
C PHE A 126 10.04 3.07 -3.69
N TRP A 127 10.29 2.10 -4.56
CA TRP A 127 11.24 2.23 -5.66
C TRP A 127 10.83 3.37 -6.60
N HIS A 128 9.58 3.36 -7.08
CA HIS A 128 9.07 4.42 -7.96
C HIS A 128 9.01 5.78 -7.28
N MET A 129 8.74 5.82 -5.97
CA MET A 129 8.75 7.07 -5.22
C MET A 129 10.17 7.62 -5.08
N THR A 130 11.13 6.82 -4.64
CA THR A 130 12.49 7.32 -4.45
C THR A 130 13.12 7.72 -5.77
N ASP A 131 12.77 7.08 -6.89
CA ASP A 131 13.20 7.48 -8.23
C ASP A 131 12.74 8.88 -8.64
N ARG A 132 11.55 9.30 -8.17
CA ARG A 132 10.96 10.58 -8.52
C ARG A 132 11.36 11.69 -7.55
N TRP A 133 11.42 11.39 -6.25
CA TRP A 133 11.61 12.39 -5.19
C TRP A 133 12.98 12.34 -4.52
N GLY A 134 13.78 11.29 -4.76
CA GLY A 134 15.02 11.08 -4.04
C GLY A 134 14.75 10.55 -2.64
N ASP A 135 15.25 11.27 -1.64
CA ASP A 135 15.06 10.94 -0.24
C ASP A 135 13.58 11.08 0.13
N ILE A 136 13.03 10.09 0.84
CA ILE A 136 11.61 10.04 1.21
C ILE A 136 11.43 9.38 2.59
N PRO A 137 10.29 9.59 3.27
CA PRO A 137 9.96 8.83 4.48
C PRO A 137 9.88 7.32 4.22
N TYR A 138 10.75 6.51 4.83
CA TYR A 138 10.81 5.07 4.53
C TYR A 138 10.70 4.20 5.78
N ASN A 139 11.72 4.20 6.63
CA ASN A 139 11.80 3.32 7.80
C ASN A 139 10.75 3.66 8.86
N ASP A 140 10.61 4.95 9.16
CA ASP A 140 9.69 5.43 10.19
C ASP A 140 8.32 5.85 9.61
N ALA A 141 8.06 5.50 8.35
CA ALA A 141 6.82 5.85 7.69
C ALA A 141 5.64 4.99 8.17
N LEU A 142 4.42 5.45 7.89
CA LEU A 142 3.17 4.71 8.09
C LEU A 142 2.84 4.35 9.56
N MET A 143 3.46 4.98 10.56
CA MET A 143 3.19 4.72 11.98
C MET A 143 1.94 5.46 12.51
N GLY A 144 1.27 6.24 11.67
CA GLY A 144 0.05 6.96 12.02
C GLY A 144 0.25 7.90 13.21
N ARG A 145 -0.50 7.67 14.30
CA ARG A 145 -0.46 8.53 15.50
C ARG A 145 0.83 8.42 16.30
N GLU A 146 1.62 7.37 16.07
CA GLU A 146 2.88 7.16 16.77
C GLU A 146 4.00 8.04 16.21
N ASN A 147 3.90 8.44 14.93
CA ASN A 147 4.87 9.35 14.31
C ASN A 147 4.23 10.19 13.19
N PHE A 148 3.98 11.47 13.48
CA PHE A 148 3.44 12.44 12.51
C PHE A 148 4.52 13.08 11.63
N THR A 149 5.81 12.90 11.96
CA THR A 149 6.94 13.54 11.28
C THR A 149 8.01 12.49 10.97
N PRO A 150 7.70 11.52 10.08
CA PRO A 150 8.65 10.47 9.74
C PRO A 150 9.90 11.05 9.07
N ALA A 151 11.07 10.56 9.49
CA ALA A 151 12.34 11.00 8.95
C ALA A 151 12.51 10.52 7.50
N TYR A 152 13.19 11.34 6.70
CA TYR A 152 13.54 10.99 5.34
C TYR A 152 14.77 10.10 5.37
N ASN A 153 14.72 8.99 4.64
CA ASN A 153 15.88 8.13 4.42
C ASN A 153 16.50 8.44 3.06
N SER A 154 17.82 8.24 2.97
CA SER A 154 18.53 8.51 1.72
C SER A 154 18.09 7.57 0.61
N GLN A 155 18.03 8.04 -0.64
CA GLN A 155 17.73 7.19 -1.80
C GLN A 155 18.65 5.97 -1.87
N LYS A 156 19.92 6.11 -1.48
CA LYS A 156 20.89 5.00 -1.44
C LYS A 156 20.46 3.92 -0.45
N ASP A 157 20.13 4.30 0.78
CA ASP A 157 19.75 3.34 1.83
C ASP A 157 18.43 2.65 1.46
N ILE A 158 17.49 3.41 0.90
CA ILE A 158 16.23 2.86 0.37
C ILE A 158 16.53 1.82 -0.71
N TYR A 159 17.34 2.15 -1.72
CA TYR A 159 17.70 1.19 -2.78
C TYR A 159 18.31 -0.11 -2.23
N TYR A 160 19.20 0.00 -1.23
CA TYR A 160 19.90 -1.17 -0.69
C TYR A 160 18.96 -2.05 0.13
N ASP A 161 18.05 -1.44 0.88
CA ASP A 161 17.02 -2.17 1.61
C ASP A 161 16.02 -2.83 0.65
N LEU A 162 15.55 -2.11 -0.37
CA LEU A 162 14.62 -2.65 -1.37
C LEU A 162 15.19 -3.85 -2.14
N LEU A 163 16.48 -3.82 -2.53
CA LEU A 163 17.15 -4.95 -3.17
C LEU A 163 17.14 -6.21 -2.28
N LYS A 164 17.39 -6.03 -0.98
CA LYS A 164 17.34 -7.09 0.02
C LYS A 164 15.89 -7.57 0.23
N GLU A 165 14.96 -6.64 0.42
CA GLU A 165 13.55 -6.93 0.68
C GLU A 165 12.92 -7.72 -0.47
N LEU A 166 13.19 -7.34 -1.72
CA LEU A 166 12.74 -8.07 -2.90
C LEU A 166 13.33 -9.48 -2.98
N LYS A 167 14.61 -9.65 -2.63
CA LYS A 167 15.26 -10.97 -2.61
C LYS A 167 14.60 -11.89 -1.57
N GLU A 168 14.39 -11.37 -0.37
CA GLU A 168 13.77 -12.14 0.71
C GLU A 168 12.29 -12.44 0.43
N ALA A 169 11.55 -11.47 -0.13
CA ALA A 169 10.15 -11.69 -0.51
C ALA A 169 10.03 -12.72 -1.64
N ALA A 170 10.91 -12.68 -2.65
CA ALA A 170 10.95 -13.69 -3.70
C ALA A 170 11.27 -15.09 -3.15
N ALA A 171 12.21 -15.20 -2.20
CA ALA A 171 12.55 -16.46 -1.55
C ALA A 171 11.45 -17.00 -0.63
N GLN A 172 10.59 -16.14 -0.10
CA GLN A 172 9.45 -16.50 0.75
C GLN A 172 8.29 -17.14 -0.05
N ILE A 173 8.22 -16.93 -1.36
CA ILE A 173 7.11 -17.41 -2.20
C ILE A 173 7.08 -18.94 -2.24
N ASP A 174 5.91 -19.50 -1.89
CA ASP A 174 5.54 -20.89 -2.09
C ASP A 174 4.67 -21.03 -3.35
N GLU A 175 5.25 -21.58 -4.42
CA GLU A 175 4.56 -21.78 -5.71
C GLU A 175 3.57 -22.96 -5.66
N GLY A 176 3.63 -23.82 -4.64
CA GLY A 176 2.72 -24.96 -4.49
C GLY A 176 1.46 -24.66 -3.68
N ALA A 177 1.40 -23.48 -3.04
CA ALA A 177 0.25 -23.07 -2.23
C ALA A 177 -0.90 -22.51 -3.07
N ASP A 178 -2.07 -22.41 -2.43
CA ASP A 178 -3.26 -21.87 -3.07
C ASP A 178 -3.04 -20.41 -3.57
N PRO A 179 -3.63 -20.03 -4.71
CA PRO A 179 -3.50 -18.69 -5.27
C PRO A 179 -3.92 -17.59 -4.30
N VAL A 180 -3.20 -16.47 -4.33
CA VAL A 180 -3.57 -15.27 -3.56
C VAL A 180 -4.79 -14.61 -4.20
N THR A 181 -5.88 -14.46 -3.46
CA THR A 181 -7.10 -13.81 -3.95
C THR A 181 -6.98 -12.28 -3.94
N GLY A 182 -7.72 -11.61 -4.81
CA GLY A 182 -7.63 -10.15 -4.97
C GLY A 182 -6.39 -9.66 -5.70
N ASP A 183 -5.55 -10.57 -6.19
CA ASP A 183 -4.49 -10.25 -7.14
C ASP A 183 -5.08 -10.09 -8.56
N ILE A 184 -5.21 -8.83 -8.99
CA ILE A 184 -5.67 -8.48 -10.35
C ILE A 184 -4.51 -8.26 -11.33
N LEU A 185 -3.25 -8.49 -10.91
CA LEU A 185 -2.06 -8.34 -11.74
C LEU A 185 -1.62 -9.68 -12.35
N PHE A 186 -1.47 -10.71 -11.51
CA PHE A 186 -1.05 -12.04 -11.94
C PHE A 186 -2.06 -13.14 -11.62
N ASN A 187 -3.28 -12.79 -11.20
CA ASN A 187 -4.36 -13.74 -10.88
C ASN A 187 -3.93 -14.79 -9.82
N GLY A 188 -3.07 -14.40 -8.89
CA GLY A 188 -2.55 -15.27 -7.83
C GLY A 188 -1.43 -16.21 -8.28
N ASP A 189 -0.89 -16.05 -9.51
CA ASP A 189 0.25 -16.82 -10.00
C ASP A 189 1.55 -16.38 -9.31
N MET A 190 1.97 -17.21 -8.37
CA MET A 190 3.13 -16.96 -7.52
C MET A 190 4.46 -17.09 -8.26
N ALA A 191 4.53 -17.85 -9.34
CA ALA A 191 5.73 -17.92 -10.19
C ALA A 191 5.94 -16.57 -10.90
N ASN A 192 4.87 -15.92 -11.34
CA ASN A 192 4.94 -14.58 -11.91
C ASN A 192 5.32 -13.51 -10.87
N TRP A 193 4.83 -13.60 -9.63
CA TRP A 193 5.30 -12.71 -8.55
C TRP A 193 6.79 -12.86 -8.27
N LYS A 194 7.32 -14.09 -8.27
CA LYS A 194 8.75 -14.37 -8.10
C LYS A 194 9.57 -13.75 -9.23
N LYS A 195 9.15 -13.97 -10.49
CA LYS A 195 9.75 -13.34 -11.67
C LYS A 195 9.71 -11.82 -11.62
N PHE A 196 8.60 -11.25 -11.16
CA PHE A 196 8.43 -9.81 -11.04
C PHE A 196 9.42 -9.21 -10.05
N ALA A 197 9.54 -9.79 -8.85
CA ALA A 197 10.49 -9.36 -7.84
C ALA A 197 11.94 -9.40 -8.35
N ASN A 198 12.34 -10.51 -8.98
CA ASN A 198 13.69 -10.66 -9.54
C ASN A 198 13.98 -9.69 -10.69
N SER A 199 12.98 -9.45 -11.55
CA SER A 199 13.12 -8.48 -12.64
C SER A 199 13.31 -7.05 -12.11
N MET A 200 12.60 -6.67 -11.05
CA MET A 200 12.82 -5.38 -10.38
C MET A 200 14.24 -5.29 -9.81
N ARG A 201 14.71 -6.33 -9.12
CA ARG A 201 16.10 -6.38 -8.60
C ARG A 201 17.12 -6.17 -9.70
N LEU A 202 16.94 -6.82 -10.85
CA LEU A 202 17.81 -6.67 -12.03
C LEU A 202 17.84 -5.21 -12.54
N LEU A 203 16.66 -4.58 -12.67
CA LEU A 203 16.54 -3.19 -13.11
C LEU A 203 17.17 -2.21 -12.09
N MET A 204 16.96 -2.43 -10.80
CA MET A 204 17.56 -1.63 -9.73
C MET A 204 19.09 -1.78 -9.72
N ALA A 205 19.60 -2.99 -9.91
CA ALA A 205 21.04 -3.26 -10.02
C ALA A 205 21.67 -2.50 -11.20
N LEU A 206 21.00 -2.47 -12.35
CA LEU A 206 21.45 -1.68 -13.52
C LEU A 206 21.50 -0.18 -13.23
N ARG A 207 20.56 0.36 -12.46
CA ARG A 207 20.55 1.78 -12.07
C ARG A 207 21.75 2.15 -11.19
N LEU A 208 22.25 1.21 -10.40
CA LEU A 208 23.45 1.42 -9.58
C LEU A 208 24.75 1.49 -10.41
N SER A 209 24.74 1.08 -11.68
CA SER A 209 25.95 0.94 -12.51
C SER A 209 26.85 2.18 -12.63
N LYS A 210 26.31 3.39 -12.41
CA LYS A 210 27.07 4.65 -12.48
C LYS A 210 27.41 5.27 -11.13
N ILE A 211 26.69 4.90 -10.07
CA ILE A 211 26.85 5.51 -8.74
C ILE A 211 27.55 4.58 -7.75
N ASP A 212 27.26 3.27 -7.82
CA ASP A 212 27.96 2.22 -7.08
C ASP A 212 28.03 0.96 -7.97
N ALA A 213 28.94 1.00 -8.93
CA ALA A 213 29.11 -0.07 -9.91
C ALA A 213 29.46 -1.42 -9.25
N ALA A 214 30.15 -1.40 -8.12
CA ALA A 214 30.52 -2.61 -7.39
C ALA A 214 29.28 -3.29 -6.81
N LYS A 215 28.42 -2.53 -6.10
CA LYS A 215 27.14 -3.04 -5.59
C LYS A 215 26.22 -3.45 -6.73
N GLY A 216 26.06 -2.61 -7.75
CA GLY A 216 25.22 -2.92 -8.92
C GLY A 216 25.64 -4.21 -9.63
N LYS A 217 26.94 -4.43 -9.83
CA LYS A 217 27.45 -5.68 -10.43
C LYS A 217 27.19 -6.89 -9.54
N ALA A 218 27.36 -6.77 -8.23
CA ALA A 218 27.12 -7.87 -7.29
C ALA A 218 25.64 -8.29 -7.31
N GLU A 219 24.72 -7.32 -7.23
CA GLU A 219 23.27 -7.58 -7.24
C GLU A 219 22.80 -8.12 -8.59
N PHE A 220 23.33 -7.59 -9.69
CA PHE A 220 23.02 -8.09 -11.04
C PHE A 220 23.45 -9.56 -11.19
N ALA A 221 24.67 -9.89 -10.77
CA ALA A 221 25.17 -11.26 -10.84
C ALA A 221 24.37 -12.22 -9.93
N ASP A 222 23.94 -11.75 -8.75
CA ASP A 222 23.17 -12.55 -7.81
C ASP A 222 21.77 -12.92 -8.34
N VAL A 223 21.12 -12.04 -9.12
CA VAL A 223 19.78 -12.28 -9.68
C VAL A 223 19.78 -12.79 -11.13
N ALA A 224 20.93 -12.81 -11.80
CA ALA A 224 21.02 -13.16 -13.23
C ALA A 224 20.55 -14.58 -13.56
N ASP A 225 20.71 -15.51 -12.62
CA ASP A 225 20.33 -16.92 -12.77
C ASP A 225 18.92 -17.22 -12.18
N ASP A 226 18.29 -16.23 -11.54
CA ASP A 226 16.94 -16.38 -10.99
C ASP A 226 15.87 -16.29 -12.12
N PRO A 227 14.65 -16.82 -11.91
CA PRO A 227 13.57 -16.65 -12.87
C PRO A 227 13.23 -15.16 -13.07
N LEU A 228 13.21 -14.70 -14.31
CA LEU A 228 12.88 -13.33 -14.72
C LEU A 228 11.59 -13.29 -15.55
N MET A 229 11.00 -12.10 -15.69
CA MET A 229 9.97 -11.83 -16.68
C MET A 229 10.60 -11.90 -18.07
N THR A 230 10.03 -12.72 -18.96
CA THR A 230 10.51 -12.98 -20.33
C THR A 230 9.40 -12.78 -21.33
#